data_AF-A0A150X6J5-F1
#
_entry.id   AF-A0A150X6J5-F1
#
_cell.length_a   1.000
_cell.length_b   1.000
_cell.length_c   1.000
_cell.angle_alpha   90.00
_cell.angle_beta   90.00
_cell.angle_gamma   90.00
#
_symmetry.space_group_name_H-M   'P 1'
#
loop_
_entity.id
_entity.type
_entity.pdbx_description
1 polymer ?
#
loop_
_entity_poly.entity_id
_entity_poly.type
_entity_poly.pdbx_seq_one_letter_code
_entity_poly.pdbx_strand_id
1 'polypeptide(L)'
;MIINYRLSDSQRKKYFILPLAKLLTAIVVFTLIAMYWFNTDAENLPFIVGITWSWVGLIHVLPLLILAAHHLKVSKGVSFVIDTTNWEYRYKKADFDLTFKASHIKRVVKVMSPPKYDGRRDFLGFGYFYYWEVTLVDETLLSLSCMLLDSDEFLGYENERKKQLFPIPKRGIKPQQ
;
A
#
# COMPACT_ATOMS: atom_id res chain seq x y z
N MET A 1 25.81 -0.38 8.11
CA MET A 1 24.81 -1.25 8.77
C MET A 1 23.97 -1.89 7.68
N ILE A 2 23.65 -3.18 7.77
CA ILE A 2 22.85 -3.86 6.73
C ILE A 2 21.41 -3.96 7.21
N ILE A 3 20.48 -3.41 6.44
CA ILE A 3 19.04 -3.44 6.71
C ILE A 3 18.37 -4.33 5.67
N ASN A 4 17.62 -5.34 6.11
CA ASN A 4 16.97 -6.31 5.24
C ASN A 4 15.44 -6.18 5.35
N TYR A 5 14.82 -5.77 4.24
CA TYR A 5 13.38 -5.63 4.10
C TYR A 5 12.81 -6.85 3.38
N ARG A 6 11.84 -7.49 4.04
CA ARG A 6 11.06 -8.60 3.51
C ARG A 6 9.62 -8.47 3.99
N LEU A 7 8.70 -9.04 3.22
CA LEU A 7 7.32 -9.18 3.64
C LEU A 7 7.25 -10.02 4.92
N SER A 8 6.92 -9.38 6.04
CA SER A 8 6.73 -10.02 7.34
C SER A 8 5.25 -10.13 7.71
N ASP A 9 4.93 -10.99 8.66
CA ASP A 9 3.56 -11.11 9.17
C ASP A 9 3.06 -9.83 9.85
N SER A 10 3.98 -9.07 10.46
CA SER A 10 3.68 -7.74 11.01
C SER A 10 3.21 -6.79 9.90
N GLN A 11 3.90 -6.76 8.75
CA GLN A 11 3.48 -5.93 7.62
C GLN A 11 2.16 -6.42 7.01
N ARG A 12 1.92 -7.74 6.92
CA ARG A 12 0.61 -8.26 6.51
C ARG A 12 -0.49 -7.78 7.44
N LYS A 13 -0.29 -7.84 8.76
CA LYS A 13 -1.26 -7.33 9.74
C LYS A 13 -1.49 -5.82 9.55
N LYS A 14 -0.41 -5.04 9.41
CA LYS A 14 -0.47 -3.57 9.27
C LYS A 14 -1.20 -3.11 8.01
N TYR A 15 -0.95 -3.77 6.88
CA TYR A 15 -1.41 -3.33 5.55
C TYR A 15 -2.62 -4.10 5.02
N PHE A 16 -2.99 -5.22 5.63
CA PHE A 16 -4.16 -6.00 5.23
C PHE A 16 -5.22 -6.04 6.33
N ILE A 17 -4.84 -6.50 7.53
CA ILE A 17 -5.81 -6.74 8.61
C ILE A 17 -6.29 -5.44 9.24
N LEU A 18 -5.39 -4.50 9.57
CA LEU A 18 -5.78 -3.24 10.22
C LEU A 18 -6.70 -2.37 9.34
N PRO A 19 -6.42 -2.14 8.03
CA PRO A 19 -7.31 -1.34 7.19
C PRO A 19 -8.69 -2.00 7.04
N LEU A 20 -8.73 -3.32 6.89
CA LEU A 20 -9.97 -4.08 6.77
C LEU A 20 -10.77 -4.02 8.08
N ALA A 21 -10.13 -4.21 9.23
CA ALA A 21 -10.76 -4.11 10.53
C ALA A 21 -11.35 -2.71 10.76
N LYS A 22 -10.59 -1.65 10.46
CA LYS A 22 -11.08 -0.26 10.56
C LYS A 22 -12.31 -0.03 9.69
N LEU A 23 -12.28 -0.50 8.44
CA LEU A 23 -13.40 -0.37 7.51
C LEU A 23 -14.63 -1.13 8.01
N LEU A 24 -14.47 -2.37 8.48
CA LEU A 24 -15.57 -3.16 9.05
C LEU A 24 -16.16 -2.51 10.31
N THR A 25 -15.32 -1.99 11.21
CA THR A 25 -15.80 -1.26 12.38
C THR A 25 -16.58 -0.02 11.98
N ALA A 26 -16.11 0.75 11.00
CA ALA A 26 -16.83 1.93 10.49
C ALA A 26 -18.21 1.52 9.93
N ILE A 27 -18.28 0.45 9.13
CA ILE A 27 -19.54 -0.06 8.58
C ILE A 27 -20.54 -0.42 9.67
N VAL A 28 -20.09 -1.17 10.68
CA VAL A 28 -20.96 -1.58 11.81
C VAL A 28 -21.46 -0.35 12.56
N VAL A 29 -20.60 0.60 12.89
CA VAL A 29 -20.97 1.83 13.60
C VAL A 29 -21.98 2.65 12.79
N PHE A 30 -21.74 2.87 11.51
CA PHE A 30 -22.66 3.60 10.63
C PHE A 30 -24.02 2.88 10.50
N THR A 31 -24.01 1.55 10.41
CA THR A 31 -25.24 0.75 10.35
C THR A 31 -26.06 0.94 11.63
N LEU A 32 -25.44 0.86 12.81
CA LEU A 32 -26.12 1.05 14.09
C LEU A 32 -26.70 2.46 14.25
N ILE A 33 -25.96 3.50 13.84
CA ILE A 33 -26.43 4.89 13.87
C ILE A 33 -27.64 5.07 12.96
N ALA A 34 -27.58 4.53 11.73
CA ALA A 34 -28.69 4.61 10.78
C ALA A 34 -29.94 3.90 11.33
N MET A 35 -29.78 2.70 11.92
CA MET A 35 -30.89 1.99 12.56
C MET A 35 -31.54 2.82 13.68
N TYR A 36 -30.73 3.48 14.50
CA TYR A 36 -31.22 4.33 15.58
C TYR A 36 -31.96 5.58 15.06
N TRP A 37 -31.43 6.23 14.02
CA TRP A 37 -32.01 7.48 13.47
C TRP A 37 -33.30 7.28 12.68
N PHE A 38 -33.41 6.18 11.91
CA PHE A 38 -34.55 5.96 11.03
C PHE A 38 -35.69 5.16 11.67
N ASN A 39 -35.57 4.82 12.95
CA ASN A 39 -36.54 4.03 13.71
C ASN A 39 -37.03 2.81 12.91
N THR A 40 -36.09 2.09 12.30
CA THR A 40 -36.36 1.05 11.31
C THR A 40 -37.06 -0.14 11.97
N ASP A 41 -38.22 -0.51 11.44
CA ASP A 41 -38.94 -1.73 11.86
C ASP A 41 -38.08 -2.99 11.61
N ALA A 42 -38.19 -3.97 12.52
CA ALA A 42 -37.42 -5.20 12.48
C ALA A 42 -37.60 -6.00 11.17
N GLU A 43 -38.75 -5.85 10.49
CA GLU A 43 -39.06 -6.54 9.24
C GLU A 43 -38.23 -6.03 8.06
N ASN A 44 -37.95 -4.72 8.00
CA ASN A 44 -37.19 -4.11 6.90
C ASN A 44 -35.68 -4.11 7.15
N LEU A 45 -35.27 -4.46 8.37
CA LEU A 45 -33.88 -4.41 8.80
C LEU A 45 -32.94 -5.27 7.94
N PRO A 46 -33.23 -6.55 7.63
CA PRO A 46 -32.31 -7.38 6.85
C PRO A 46 -32.09 -6.83 5.44
N PHE A 47 -33.13 -6.25 4.82
CA PHE A 47 -33.06 -5.67 3.49
C PHE A 47 -32.15 -4.43 3.46
N ILE A 48 -32.35 -3.51 4.41
CA ILE A 48 -31.55 -2.28 4.51
C ILE A 48 -30.09 -2.59 4.82
N VAL A 49 -29.83 -3.51 5.75
CA VAL A 49 -28.48 -3.98 6.06
C VAL A 49 -27.85 -4.62 4.82
N GLY A 50 -28.57 -5.51 4.14
CA GLY A 50 -28.10 -6.17 2.92
C GLY A 50 -27.66 -5.19 1.84
N ILE A 51 -28.52 -4.23 1.48
CA ILE A 51 -28.21 -3.21 0.46
C ILE A 51 -27.02 -2.36 0.88
N THR A 52 -27.00 -1.89 2.13
CA THR A 52 -25.93 -1.02 2.63
C THR A 52 -24.59 -1.75 2.61
N TRP A 53 -24.56 -2.99 3.09
CA TRP A 53 -23.35 -3.81 3.12
C TRP A 53 -22.88 -4.20 1.73
N SER A 54 -23.79 -4.50 0.79
CA SER A 54 -23.43 -4.72 -0.60
C SER A 54 -22.83 -3.46 -1.24
N TRP A 55 -23.45 -2.30 -1.04
CA TRP A 55 -22.97 -1.03 -1.58
C TRP A 55 -21.59 -0.66 -1.03
N VAL A 56 -21.42 -0.70 0.30
CA VAL A 56 -20.12 -0.45 0.94
C VAL A 56 -19.09 -1.52 0.56
N GLY A 57 -19.51 -2.78 0.49
CA GLY A 57 -18.67 -3.89 0.08
C GLY A 57 -18.07 -3.66 -1.31
N LEU A 58 -18.88 -3.26 -2.27
CA LEU A 58 -18.46 -3.04 -3.65
C LEU A 58 -17.62 -1.76 -3.82
N ILE A 59 -17.96 -0.68 -3.12
CA ILE A 59 -17.32 0.64 -3.32
C ILE A 59 -16.07 0.83 -2.45
N HIS A 60 -16.02 0.21 -1.27
CA HIS A 60 -14.93 0.41 -0.32
C HIS A 60 -14.13 -0.87 -0.06
N VAL A 61 -14.79 -1.97 0.31
CA VAL A 61 -14.09 -3.21 0.69
C VAL A 61 -13.37 -3.82 -0.51
N LEU A 62 -14.04 -3.96 -1.64
CA LEU A 62 -13.49 -4.59 -2.83
C LEU A 62 -12.26 -3.83 -3.38
N PRO A 63 -12.29 -2.49 -3.58
CA PRO A 63 -11.09 -1.74 -3.97
C PRO A 63 -9.94 -1.86 -2.98
N LEU A 64 -10.22 -1.86 -1.67
CA LEU A 64 -9.21 -2.05 -0.63
C LEU A 64 -8.55 -3.43 -0.73
N LEU A 65 -9.35 -4.48 -0.94
CA LEU A 65 -8.86 -5.85 -1.12
C LEU A 65 -8.04 -6.00 -2.40
N ILE A 66 -8.49 -5.40 -3.52
CA ILE A 66 -7.74 -5.39 -4.78
C ILE A 66 -6.38 -4.72 -4.59
N LEU A 67 -6.35 -3.56 -3.93
CA LEU A 67 -5.13 -2.82 -3.65
C LEU A 67 -4.19 -3.66 -2.77
N ALA A 68 -4.70 -4.18 -1.65
CA ALA A 68 -3.91 -4.98 -0.72
C ALA A 68 -3.38 -6.27 -1.37
N ALA A 69 -4.19 -6.96 -2.17
CA ALA A 69 -3.78 -8.13 -2.94
C ALA A 69 -2.68 -7.79 -3.96
N HIS A 70 -2.76 -6.62 -4.61
CA HIS A 70 -1.73 -6.17 -5.54
C HIS A 70 -0.41 -5.91 -4.83
N HIS A 71 -0.42 -5.18 -3.71
CA HIS A 71 0.76 -4.95 -2.88
C HIS A 71 1.38 -6.25 -2.38
N LEU A 72 0.54 -7.19 -1.91
CA LEU A 72 0.98 -8.50 -1.45
C LEU A 72 1.65 -9.30 -2.57
N LYS A 73 1.05 -9.30 -3.77
CA LYS A 73 1.59 -9.99 -4.94
C LYS A 73 2.95 -9.43 -5.36
N VAL A 74 3.15 -8.12 -5.26
CA VAL A 74 4.43 -7.46 -5.61
C VAL A 74 5.50 -7.76 -4.57
N SER A 75 5.15 -7.83 -3.28
CA SER A 75 6.11 -8.06 -2.18
C SER A 75 6.43 -9.54 -1.94
N LYS A 76 5.57 -10.47 -2.37
CA LYS A 76 5.76 -11.91 -2.09
C LYS A 76 7.02 -12.44 -2.77
N GLY A 77 7.92 -13.03 -1.97
CA GLY A 77 9.17 -13.62 -2.45
C GLY A 77 10.21 -12.59 -2.90
N VAL A 78 10.03 -11.31 -2.53
CA VAL A 78 10.99 -10.23 -2.80
C VAL A 78 11.73 -9.89 -1.51
N SER A 79 13.03 -9.61 -1.63
CA SER A 79 13.83 -9.01 -0.57
C SER A 79 14.55 -7.78 -1.08
N PHE A 80 14.57 -6.73 -0.27
CA PHE A 80 15.32 -5.51 -0.55
C PHE A 80 16.30 -5.26 0.59
N VAL A 81 17.57 -5.12 0.29
CA VAL A 81 18.64 -4.95 1.28
C VAL A 81 19.33 -3.62 1.03
N ILE A 82 19.60 -2.88 2.10
CA ILE A 82 20.35 -1.62 2.07
C ILE A 82 21.59 -1.80 2.93
N ASP A 83 22.77 -1.65 2.35
CA ASP A 83 24.02 -1.45 3.07
C ASP A 83 24.26 0.05 3.23
N THR A 84 24.00 0.57 4.43
CA THR A 84 24.15 2.00 4.74
C THR A 84 25.62 2.44 4.85
N THR A 85 26.56 1.51 4.95
CA THR A 85 27.99 1.84 5.01
C THR A 85 28.52 2.15 3.60
N ASN A 86 28.12 1.34 2.62
CA ASN A 86 28.59 1.45 1.23
C ASN A 86 27.59 2.13 0.29
N TRP A 87 26.41 2.51 0.80
CA TRP A 87 25.27 3.04 0.03
C TRP A 87 24.90 2.16 -1.17
N GLU A 88 24.88 0.85 -0.91
CA GLU A 88 24.57 -0.19 -1.88
C GLU A 88 23.21 -0.81 -1.58
N TYR A 89 22.42 -0.97 -2.63
CA TYR A 89 21.06 -1.49 -2.57
C TYR A 89 21.03 -2.79 -3.36
N ARG A 90 20.38 -3.81 -2.80
CA ARG A 90 20.17 -5.08 -3.47
C ARG A 90 18.70 -5.43 -3.49
N TYR A 91 18.16 -5.59 -4.70
CA TYR A 91 16.80 -6.03 -4.94
C TYR A 91 16.83 -7.46 -5.49
N LYS A 92 16.18 -8.38 -4.79
CA LYS A 92 16.12 -9.80 -5.19
C LYS A 92 14.68 -10.30 -5.26
N LYS A 93 14.35 -10.97 -6.37
CA LYS A 93 13.12 -11.70 -6.66
C LYS A 93 13.53 -13.01 -7.35
N ALA A 94 12.72 -14.07 -7.28
CA ALA A 94 13.03 -15.43 -7.77
C ALA A 94 14.12 -15.53 -8.87
N ASP A 95 13.88 -14.94 -10.04
CA ASP A 95 14.79 -15.01 -11.20
C ASP A 95 15.48 -13.66 -11.52
N PHE A 96 15.56 -12.77 -10.54
CA PHE A 96 16.08 -11.42 -10.73
C PHE A 96 16.85 -10.93 -9.50
N ASP A 97 18.12 -10.62 -9.67
CA ASP A 97 18.99 -10.07 -8.63
C ASP A 97 19.69 -8.84 -9.20
N LEU A 98 19.48 -7.69 -8.57
CA LEU A 98 20.03 -6.42 -8.99
C LEU A 98 20.68 -5.73 -7.80
N THR A 99 21.95 -5.40 -7.99
CA THR A 99 22.72 -4.62 -7.04
C THR A 99 23.08 -3.28 -7.68
N PHE A 100 22.81 -2.18 -6.98
CA PHE A 100 23.08 -0.84 -7.47
C PHE A 100 23.51 0.09 -6.34
N LYS A 101 24.25 1.15 -6.67
CA LYS A 101 24.68 2.18 -5.71
C LYS A 101 23.77 3.41 -5.80
N ALA A 102 23.86 4.29 -4.81
CA ALA A 102 23.12 5.57 -4.83
C ALA A 102 23.39 6.39 -6.10
N SER A 103 24.62 6.36 -6.63
CA SER A 103 25.01 7.02 -7.88
C SER A 103 24.29 6.49 -9.12
N HIS A 104 23.70 5.29 -9.07
CA HIS A 104 22.93 4.72 -10.18
C HIS A 104 21.45 5.09 -10.10
N ILE A 105 21.02 5.80 -9.06
CA ILE A 105 19.63 6.22 -8.87
C ILE A 105 19.44 7.55 -9.60
N LYS A 106 18.58 7.55 -10.62
CA LYS A 106 18.16 8.74 -11.36
C LYS A 106 17.07 9.50 -10.64
N ARG A 107 16.11 8.80 -10.03
CA ARG A 107 14.98 9.41 -9.32
C ARG A 107 14.32 8.43 -8.35
N VAL A 108 13.87 8.93 -7.20
CA VAL A 108 13.01 8.20 -6.27
C VAL A 108 11.72 8.96 -6.04
N VAL A 109 10.58 8.31 -6.28
CA VAL A 109 9.25 8.90 -6.06
C VAL A 109 8.45 8.04 -5.09
N LYS A 110 7.98 8.63 -3.99
CA LYS A 110 7.02 8.02 -3.08
C LYS A 110 5.60 8.29 -3.58
N VAL A 111 4.95 7.27 -4.11
CA VAL A 111 3.57 7.35 -4.61
C VAL A 111 2.61 6.96 -3.48
N MET A 112 1.75 7.89 -3.09
CA MET A 112 0.91 7.78 -1.90
C MET A 112 -0.57 8.05 -2.23
N SER A 113 -1.45 7.41 -1.47
CA SER A 113 -2.87 7.75 -1.47
C SER A 113 -3.11 9.17 -0.95
N PRO A 114 -4.24 9.82 -1.33
CA PRO A 114 -4.53 11.19 -0.89
C PRO A 114 -4.50 11.39 0.63
N PRO A 115 -5.08 10.49 1.46
CA PRO A 115 -5.02 10.66 2.90
C PRO A 115 -3.58 10.65 3.44
N LYS A 116 -2.72 9.79 2.90
CA LYS A 116 -1.32 9.68 3.33
C LYS A 116 -0.46 10.85 2.84
N TYR A 117 -0.68 11.32 1.61
CA TYR A 117 0.03 12.47 1.07
C TYR A 117 -0.25 13.74 1.89
N ASP A 118 -1.53 13.98 2.19
CA ASP A 118 -1.99 15.18 2.90
C ASP A 118 -1.84 15.07 4.44
N GLY A 119 -1.46 13.92 4.98
CA GLY A 119 -1.41 13.68 6.43
C GLY A 119 -2.80 13.71 7.11
N ARG A 120 -3.88 13.42 6.35
CA ARG A 120 -5.25 13.47 6.85
C ARG A 120 -5.65 12.16 7.54
N ARG A 121 -6.62 12.23 8.46
CA ARG A 121 -7.23 11.03 9.06
C ARG A 121 -7.87 10.19 7.96
N ASP A 122 -7.53 8.90 7.95
CA ASP A 122 -8.05 7.94 7.01
C ASP A 122 -9.09 7.04 7.68
N PHE A 123 -10.35 7.32 7.40
CA PHE A 123 -11.49 6.56 7.91
C PHE A 123 -11.78 5.29 7.10
N LEU A 124 -11.29 5.21 5.85
CA LEU A 124 -11.64 4.15 4.90
C LEU A 124 -10.51 3.14 4.66
N GLY A 125 -9.33 3.36 5.24
CA GLY A 125 -8.19 2.44 5.16
C GLY A 125 -7.28 2.61 3.93
N PHE A 126 -7.60 3.54 3.02
CA PHE A 126 -6.79 3.79 1.81
C PHE A 126 -5.47 4.52 2.09
N GLY A 127 -5.41 5.26 3.19
CA GLY A 127 -4.25 5.99 3.71
C GLY A 127 -3.07 5.10 4.13
N TYR A 128 -3.28 3.79 4.20
CA TYR A 128 -2.22 2.85 4.51
C TYR A 128 -1.29 2.59 3.33
N PHE A 129 -1.83 2.59 2.11
CA PHE A 129 -1.08 2.12 0.94
C PHE A 129 -0.22 3.21 0.31
N TYR A 130 0.99 2.80 -0.06
CA TYR A 130 1.94 3.59 -0.84
C TYR A 130 2.97 2.65 -1.45
N TYR A 131 3.75 3.15 -2.40
CA TYR A 131 4.91 2.44 -2.92
C TYR A 131 5.99 3.42 -3.36
N TRP A 132 7.20 2.91 -3.51
CA TRP A 132 8.34 3.65 -4.03
C TRP A 132 8.55 3.29 -5.50
N GLU A 133 8.68 4.30 -6.36
CA GLU A 133 9.22 4.18 -7.71
C GLU A 133 10.69 4.60 -7.66
N VAL A 134 11.60 3.65 -7.88
CA VAL A 134 13.04 3.92 -8.01
C VAL A 134 13.40 3.76 -9.47
N THR A 135 13.74 4.86 -10.13
CA THR A 135 14.24 4.88 -11.50
C THR A 135 15.76 4.96 -11.46
N LEU A 136 16.42 4.00 -12.10
CA LEU A 136 17.86 3.97 -12.25
C LEU A 136 18.30 4.74 -13.52
N VAL A 137 19.59 5.02 -13.64
CA VAL A 137 20.19 5.75 -14.77
C VAL A 137 20.03 5.01 -16.11
N ASP A 138 19.97 3.68 -16.08
CA ASP A 138 19.66 2.81 -17.23
C ASP A 138 18.15 2.74 -17.54
N GLU A 139 17.35 3.64 -16.97
CA GLU A 139 15.89 3.68 -17.03
C GLU A 139 15.17 2.45 -16.44
N THR A 140 15.89 1.57 -15.73
CA THR A 140 15.28 0.47 -14.97
C THR A 140 14.37 1.04 -13.88
N LEU A 141 13.09 0.66 -13.92
CA LEU A 141 12.10 1.05 -12.91
C LEU A 141 11.85 -0.08 -11.90
N LEU A 142 12.17 0.17 -10.62
CA LEU A 142 11.80 -0.69 -9.51
C LEU A 142 10.57 -0.12 -8.80
N SER A 143 9.58 -0.97 -8.52
CA SER A 143 8.41 -0.61 -7.71
C SER A 143 8.44 -1.37 -6.39
N LEU A 144 8.74 -0.67 -5.29
CA LEU A 144 8.81 -1.25 -3.95
C LEU A 144 7.53 -0.93 -3.17
N SER A 145 6.68 -1.93 -2.98
CA SER A 145 5.45 -1.83 -2.19
C SER A 145 5.76 -1.47 -0.72
N CYS A 146 4.84 -0.75 -0.05
CA CYS A 146 4.91 -0.52 1.40
C CYS A 146 4.92 -1.80 2.24
N MET A 147 4.42 -2.92 1.69
CA MET A 147 4.52 -4.26 2.29
C MET A 147 5.88 -4.94 2.04
N LEU A 148 6.83 -4.24 1.44
CA LEU A 148 8.23 -4.64 1.35
C LEU A 148 9.06 -3.61 2.11
N LEU A 149 9.06 -2.37 1.62
CA LEU A 149 9.79 -1.25 2.20
C LEU A 149 8.82 -0.32 2.94
N ASP A 150 8.68 -0.56 4.24
CA ASP A 150 7.86 0.27 5.13
C ASP A 150 8.71 1.35 5.80
N SER A 151 9.04 2.39 5.05
CA SER A 151 9.87 3.52 5.51
C SER A 151 9.24 4.85 5.11
N ASP A 152 9.48 5.88 5.92
CA ASP A 152 9.04 7.23 5.60
C ASP A 152 9.92 7.89 4.54
N GLU A 153 11.22 7.59 4.57
CA GLU A 153 12.22 8.12 3.64
C GLU A 153 12.96 6.97 2.94
N PHE A 154 13.51 7.26 1.76
CA PHE A 154 14.42 6.35 1.08
C PHE A 154 15.84 6.68 1.50
N LEU A 155 16.45 5.82 2.32
CA LEU A 155 17.77 6.08 2.89
C LEU A 155 18.80 6.35 1.79
N GLY A 156 19.58 7.43 1.94
CA GLY A 156 20.69 7.76 1.03
C GLY A 156 20.28 8.42 -0.28
N TYR A 157 19.03 8.88 -0.41
CA TYR A 157 18.57 9.60 -1.60
C TYR A 157 17.40 10.54 -1.30
N GLU A 158 17.34 11.71 -1.95
CA GLU A 158 16.23 12.64 -1.80
C GLU A 158 15.02 12.19 -2.60
N ASN A 159 13.84 12.12 -1.96
CA ASN A 159 12.65 11.57 -2.59
C ASN A 159 11.58 12.61 -2.95
N GLU A 160 11.07 12.49 -4.16
CA GLU A 160 9.86 13.19 -4.59
C GLU A 160 8.61 12.53 -4.00
N ARG A 161 7.51 13.29 -3.90
CA ARG A 161 6.22 12.80 -3.41
C ARG A 161 5.17 12.96 -4.49
N LYS A 162 4.44 11.89 -4.80
CA LYS A 162 3.34 11.90 -5.78
C LYS A 162 2.05 11.42 -5.17
N LYS A 163 0.95 12.11 -5.47
CA LYS A 163 -0.41 11.77 -5.03
C LYS A 163 -1.11 10.94 -6.10
N GLN A 164 -1.72 9.82 -5.71
CA GLN A 164 -2.47 8.94 -6.61
C GLN A 164 -3.65 8.31 -5.85
N LEU A 165 -4.87 8.36 -6.41
CA LEU A 165 -6.08 7.89 -5.74
C LEU A 165 -5.96 6.44 -5.22
N PHE A 166 -5.50 5.55 -6.09
CA PHE A 166 -5.18 4.16 -5.76
C PHE A 166 -3.71 3.90 -6.07
N PRO A 167 -2.81 3.90 -5.08
CA PRO A 167 -1.37 3.77 -5.30
C PRO A 167 -1.01 2.31 -5.61
N ILE A 168 -1.32 1.86 -6.81
CA ILE A 168 -1.05 0.49 -7.27
C ILE A 168 0.38 0.44 -7.84
N PRO A 169 1.29 -0.36 -7.26
CA PRO A 169 2.66 -0.49 -7.77
C PRO A 169 2.67 -1.03 -9.20
N LYS A 170 3.55 -0.52 -10.05
CA LYS A 170 3.70 -1.06 -11.41
C LYS A 170 4.34 -2.46 -11.34
N ARG A 171 3.85 -3.39 -12.15
CA ARG A 171 4.42 -4.75 -12.20
C ARG A 171 5.70 -4.75 -13.03
N GLY A 172 6.79 -5.15 -12.38
CA GLY A 172 8.02 -5.55 -13.05
C GLY A 172 8.94 -4.39 -13.40
N ILE A 173 10.20 -4.75 -13.54
CA ILE A 173 11.22 -3.92 -14.16
C ILE A 173 10.86 -3.84 -15.62
N LYS A 174 10.49 -2.64 -16.05
CA LYS A 174 10.37 -2.33 -17.47
C LYS A 174 11.58 -1.49 -17.83
N PRO A 175 12.42 -1.89 -18.79
CA PRO A 175 13.18 -0.90 -19.53
C PRO A 175 12.14 0.03 -20.16
N GLN A 176 12.22 1.33 -19.88
CA GLN A 176 11.42 2.29 -20.63
C GLN A 176 12.00 2.33 -22.05
N GLN A 177 11.18 1.93 -23.03
CA GLN A 177 11.47 2.13 -24.46
C GLN A 177 11.13 3.57 -24.84
#